data_AF-A0A5C6Z8E3-F1
#
_entry.id   AF-A0A5C6Z8E3-F1
#
_cell.length_a   1.000
_cell.length_b   1.000
_cell.length_c   1.000
_cell.angle_alpha   90.00
_cell.angle_beta   90.00
_cell.angle_gamma   90.00
#
_symmetry.space_group_name_H-M   'P 1'
#
loop_
_entity.id
_entity.type
_entity.pdbx_description
1 polymer ?
#
loop_
_entity_poly.entity_id
_entity_poly.type
_entity_poly.pdbx_seq_one_letter_code
_entity_poly.pdbx_strand_id
1 'polypeptide(L)'
;MYGNSSPFASHGQRASSMYNRVGVETDVMTASPHRLVTLLLDGAFDSMTQAIGAIRTGNVDAKNRSLSRAVRILDEGLKAALNLESGELAMDLRDLYAYICMRLTHANLRSDDVAVEECVKLLQPIREAWASIAPAAAEQRVAA
;
A
#
# COMPACT_ATOMS: atom_id res chain seq x y z
N MET A 1 -44.96 -37.19 -9.70
CA MET A 1 -43.60 -37.74 -9.52
C MET A 1 -42.93 -37.63 -10.88
N TYR A 2 -41.95 -36.77 -11.19
CA TYR A 2 -40.83 -36.10 -10.51
C TYR A 2 -40.74 -34.67 -11.13
N GLY A 3 -40.47 -33.55 -10.46
CA GLY A 3 -39.27 -33.22 -9.68
C GLY A 3 -38.24 -32.44 -10.54
N ASN A 4 -38.32 -31.11 -10.55
CA ASN A 4 -37.25 -30.08 -10.59
C ASN A 4 -35.89 -30.48 -11.24
N SER A 5 -35.29 -29.75 -12.18
CA SER A 5 -34.57 -28.48 -11.93
C SER A 5 -33.90 -28.07 -13.25
N SER A 6 -34.09 -26.84 -13.74
CA SER A 6 -33.23 -26.30 -14.81
C SER A 6 -31.84 -26.00 -14.23
N PRO A 7 -30.73 -26.44 -14.87
CA PRO A 7 -29.38 -26.39 -14.31
C PRO A 7 -28.70 -25.00 -14.35
N PHE A 8 -29.46 -23.92 -14.48
CA PHE A 8 -28.90 -22.56 -14.65
C PHE A 8 -29.42 -21.54 -13.64
N ALA A 9 -29.91 -21.98 -12.48
CA ALA A 9 -30.25 -21.09 -11.37
C ALA A 9 -29.43 -21.39 -10.10
N SER A 10 -28.31 -20.68 -9.90
CA SER A 10 -27.86 -20.17 -8.60
C SER A 10 -26.95 -18.96 -8.85
N HIS A 11 -27.42 -17.75 -8.53
CA HIS A 11 -27.22 -17.05 -7.26
C HIS A 11 -25.76 -16.71 -6.94
N GLY A 12 -25.40 -15.47 -7.28
CA GLY A 12 -24.88 -14.50 -6.32
C GLY A 12 -23.49 -14.76 -5.73
N GLN A 13 -22.43 -14.45 -6.46
CA GLN A 13 -21.13 -14.06 -5.88
C GLN A 13 -20.34 -13.13 -6.81
N ARG A 14 -20.82 -11.91 -7.11
CA ARG A 14 -19.97 -10.84 -7.71
C ARG A 14 -20.35 -9.42 -7.26
N ALA A 15 -20.87 -9.26 -6.05
CA ALA A 15 -21.16 -7.92 -5.51
C ALA A 15 -20.09 -7.44 -4.50
N SER A 16 -19.48 -8.34 -3.72
CA SER A 16 -18.52 -7.94 -2.67
C SER A 16 -17.16 -7.49 -3.19
N SER A 17 -16.72 -7.97 -4.36
CA SER A 17 -15.46 -7.53 -4.98
C SER A 17 -15.59 -6.23 -5.78
N MET A 18 -16.81 -5.76 -6.07
CA MET A 18 -17.04 -4.48 -6.73
C MET A 18 -17.13 -3.34 -5.71
N TYR A 19 -17.72 -3.55 -4.54
CA TYR A 19 -17.79 -2.48 -3.52
C TYR A 19 -16.41 -2.06 -2.98
N ASN A 20 -15.47 -2.99 -2.75
CA ASN A 20 -14.10 -2.60 -2.39
C ASN A 20 -13.36 -1.89 -3.52
N ARG A 21 -13.67 -2.20 -4.78
CA ARG A 21 -13.06 -1.56 -5.95
C ARG A 21 -13.63 -0.17 -6.18
N VAL A 22 -14.94 -0.01 -6.11
CA VAL A 22 -15.65 1.27 -6.23
C VAL A 22 -15.31 2.20 -5.06
N GLY A 23 -15.16 1.69 -3.83
CA GLY A 23 -14.73 2.50 -2.69
C GLY A 23 -13.34 3.10 -2.91
N VAL A 24 -12.36 2.29 -3.32
CA VAL A 24 -11.01 2.77 -3.64
C VAL A 24 -11.00 3.68 -4.87
N GLU A 25 -11.78 3.39 -5.90
CA GLU A 25 -11.82 4.15 -7.16
C GLU A 25 -12.54 5.50 -7.01
N THR A 26 -13.57 5.59 -6.17
CA THR A 26 -14.30 6.84 -5.88
C THR A 26 -13.53 7.75 -4.93
N ASP A 27 -12.84 7.18 -3.93
CA ASP A 27 -11.94 7.94 -3.05
C ASP A 27 -10.76 8.54 -3.83
N VAL A 28 -10.16 7.78 -4.77
CA VAL A 28 -9.02 8.26 -5.57
C VAL A 28 -9.41 9.43 -6.48
N MET A 29 -10.64 9.47 -6.99
CA MET A 29 -11.11 10.53 -7.91
C MET A 29 -11.38 11.88 -7.23
N THR A 30 -11.51 11.90 -5.90
CA THR A 30 -11.80 13.13 -5.12
C THR A 30 -10.75 13.43 -4.05
N ALA A 31 -9.83 12.50 -3.79
CA ALA A 31 -8.74 12.66 -2.84
C ALA A 31 -7.77 13.77 -3.29
N SER A 32 -7.39 14.62 -2.33
CA SER A 32 -6.30 15.57 -2.56
C SER A 32 -4.98 14.82 -2.84
N PRO A 33 -4.03 15.43 -3.57
CA PRO A 33 -2.70 14.85 -3.76
C PRO A 33 -2.03 14.45 -2.44
N HIS A 34 -2.23 15.25 -1.38
CA HIS A 34 -1.77 14.93 -0.02
C HIS A 34 -2.36 13.62 0.50
N ARG A 35 -3.67 13.41 0.34
CA ARG A 35 -4.36 12.19 0.75
C ARG A 35 -3.91 10.96 -0.05
N LEU A 36 -3.65 11.10 -1.35
CA LEU A 36 -3.15 10.00 -2.19
C LEU A 36 -1.79 9.50 -1.70
N VAL A 37 -0.86 10.40 -1.39
CA VAL A 37 0.45 10.03 -0.83
C VAL A 37 0.31 9.37 0.54
N THR A 38 -0.60 9.87 1.39
CA THR A 38 -0.91 9.23 2.67
C THR A 38 -1.39 7.78 2.49
N LEU A 39 -2.31 7.54 1.55
CA LEU A 39 -2.81 6.20 1.25
C LEU A 39 -1.70 5.26 0.72
N LEU A 40 -0.78 5.79 -0.08
CA LEU A 40 0.38 5.02 -0.55
C LEU A 40 1.30 4.64 0.62
N LEU A 41 1.65 5.60 1.48
CA LEU A 41 2.47 5.36 2.66
C LEU A 41 1.82 4.30 3.57
N ASP A 42 0.56 4.48 3.96
CA ASP A 42 -0.17 3.52 4.78
C ASP A 42 -0.22 2.13 4.12
N GLY A 43 -0.50 2.08 2.81
CA GLY A 43 -0.49 0.84 2.04
C GLY A 43 0.88 0.12 2.02
N ALA A 44 1.98 0.85 2.04
CA ALA A 44 3.32 0.29 2.17
C ALA A 44 3.55 -0.32 3.56
N PHE A 45 3.17 0.39 4.64
CA PHE A 45 3.26 -0.11 6.02
C PHE A 45 2.43 -1.36 6.26
N ASP A 46 1.19 -1.37 5.77
CA ASP A 46 0.30 -2.53 5.86
C ASP A 46 0.91 -3.75 5.16
N SER A 47 1.49 -3.53 3.97
CA SER A 47 2.12 -4.59 3.19
C SER A 47 3.36 -5.14 3.90
N MET A 48 4.21 -4.29 4.48
CA MET A 48 5.36 -4.73 5.27
C MET A 48 4.94 -5.48 6.55
N THR A 49 3.92 -5.00 7.24
CA THR A 49 3.38 -5.66 8.46
C THR A 49 2.83 -7.05 8.14
N GLN A 50 2.07 -7.19 7.04
CA GLN A 50 1.58 -8.48 6.56
C GLN A 50 2.73 -9.41 6.16
N ALA A 51 3.78 -8.87 5.53
CA ALA A 51 4.96 -9.66 5.17
C ALA A 51 5.68 -10.21 6.41
N ILE A 52 5.85 -9.41 7.46
CA ILE A 52 6.45 -9.86 8.73
C ILE A 52 5.64 -11.03 9.32
N GLY A 53 4.31 -10.89 9.41
CA GLY A 53 3.45 -11.97 9.89
C GLY A 53 3.54 -13.23 9.02
N ALA A 54 3.60 -13.07 7.70
CA ALA A 54 3.74 -14.18 6.76
C ALA A 54 5.09 -14.90 6.88
N ILE A 55 6.19 -14.16 7.08
CA ILE A 55 7.52 -14.74 7.33
C ILE A 55 7.49 -15.58 8.61
N ARG A 56 6.98 -15.01 9.72
CA ARG A 56 6.94 -15.68 11.03
C ARG A 56 6.09 -16.94 11.05
N THR A 57 5.07 -17.00 10.20
CA THR A 57 4.17 -18.16 10.07
C THR A 57 4.59 -19.12 8.95
N GLY A 58 5.69 -18.84 8.24
CA GLY A 58 6.16 -19.67 7.12
C GLY A 58 5.29 -19.60 5.86
N ASN A 59 4.37 -18.63 5.77
CA ASN A 59 3.49 -18.46 4.61
C ASN A 59 4.21 -17.73 3.45
N VAL A 60 4.93 -18.51 2.63
CA VAL A 60 5.76 -17.99 1.53
C VAL A 60 4.95 -17.21 0.48
N ASP A 61 3.75 -17.68 0.16
CA ASP A 61 2.88 -17.08 -0.86
C ASP A 61 2.33 -15.72 -0.40
N ALA A 62 1.86 -15.62 0.85
CA ALA A 62 1.47 -14.34 1.45
C ALA A 62 2.67 -13.38 1.55
N LYS A 63 3.85 -13.86 1.99
CA LYS A 63 5.08 -13.07 2.03
C LYS A 63 5.39 -12.46 0.67
N ASN A 64 5.43 -13.29 -0.38
CA ASN A 64 5.79 -12.85 -1.73
C ASN A 64 4.85 -11.77 -2.24
N ARG A 65 3.53 -11.96 -2.07
CA ARG A 65 2.54 -10.96 -2.47
C ARG A 65 2.70 -9.65 -1.70
N SER A 66 2.85 -9.73 -0.38
CA SER A 66 2.94 -8.54 0.47
C SER A 66 4.21 -7.74 0.22
N LEU A 67 5.37 -8.39 0.11
CA LEU A 67 6.63 -7.70 -0.20
C LEU A 67 6.64 -7.14 -1.63
N SER A 68 6.10 -7.87 -2.60
CA SER A 68 5.98 -7.36 -3.97
C SER A 68 5.07 -6.13 -4.01
N ARG A 69 3.95 -6.14 -3.28
CA ARG A 69 3.05 -4.98 -3.18
C ARG A 69 3.76 -3.78 -2.55
N ALA A 70 4.50 -3.97 -1.46
CA ALA A 70 5.27 -2.90 -0.82
C ALA A 70 6.28 -2.28 -1.79
N VAL A 71 7.05 -3.10 -2.52
CA VAL A 71 8.02 -2.63 -3.52
C VAL A 71 7.32 -1.83 -4.63
N ARG A 72 6.18 -2.30 -5.15
CA ARG A 72 5.45 -1.56 -6.21
C ARG A 72 4.94 -0.20 -5.73
N ILE A 73 4.42 -0.12 -4.50
CA ILE A 73 3.97 1.16 -3.91
C ILE A 73 5.14 2.14 -3.81
N LEU A 74 6.30 1.67 -3.34
CA LEU A 74 7.48 2.52 -3.16
C LEU A 74 8.08 2.93 -4.51
N ASP A 75 8.23 1.99 -5.45
CA ASP A 75 8.94 2.22 -6.71
C ASP A 75 8.07 2.88 -7.79
N GLU A 76 6.90 2.31 -8.06
CA GLU A 76 5.96 2.78 -9.09
C GLU A 76 5.05 3.90 -8.57
N GLY A 77 4.84 4.00 -7.24
CA GLY A 77 4.00 5.01 -6.63
C GLY A 77 4.79 6.22 -6.12
N LEU A 78 5.47 6.07 -5.00
CA LEU A 78 6.12 7.20 -4.30
C LEU A 78 7.35 7.72 -5.04
N LYS A 79 8.27 6.83 -5.44
CA LYS A 79 9.52 7.22 -6.09
C LYS A 79 9.29 7.82 -7.47
N ALA A 80 8.38 7.23 -8.26
CA ALA A 80 8.03 7.74 -9.59
C ALA A 80 7.32 9.11 -9.55
N ALA A 81 6.65 9.44 -8.45
CA ALA A 81 5.96 10.73 -8.29
C ALA A 81 6.86 11.88 -7.82
N LEU A 82 8.14 11.63 -7.52
CA LEU A 82 9.08 12.67 -7.08
C LEU A 82 9.43 13.62 -8.23
N ASN A 83 9.30 14.93 -7.97
CA ASN A 83 9.88 15.94 -8.85
C ASN A 83 11.37 16.14 -8.49
N LEU A 84 12.28 15.55 -9.27
CA LEU A 84 13.72 15.60 -9.00
C LEU A 84 14.34 16.97 -9.27
N GLU A 85 13.66 17.86 -10.01
CA GLU A 85 14.12 19.22 -10.23
C GLU A 85 13.92 20.11 -8.99
N SER A 86 13.21 19.61 -7.97
CA SER A 86 12.93 20.34 -6.71
C SER A 86 14.14 20.46 -5.77
N GLY A 87 15.27 19.84 -6.12
CA GLY A 87 16.52 19.92 -5.36
C GLY A 87 16.86 18.68 -4.53
N GLU A 88 17.80 18.86 -3.59
CA GLU A 88 18.49 17.80 -2.84
C GLU A 88 17.53 16.85 -2.10
N LEU A 89 16.51 17.38 -1.44
CA LEU A 89 15.53 16.56 -0.70
C LEU A 89 14.84 15.51 -1.60
N ALA A 90 14.52 15.86 -2.85
CA ALA A 90 13.89 14.92 -3.77
C ALA A 90 14.86 13.79 -4.18
N MET A 91 16.16 14.08 -4.25
CA MET A 91 17.20 13.09 -4.51
C MET A 91 17.39 12.17 -3.30
N ASP A 92 17.44 12.72 -2.09
CA ASP A 92 17.55 11.94 -0.86
C ASP A 92 16.36 10.97 -0.69
N LEU A 93 15.14 11.45 -0.95
CA LEU A 93 13.94 10.61 -0.92
C LEU A 93 13.98 9.50 -1.97
N ARG A 94 14.45 9.81 -3.18
CA ARG A 94 14.60 8.81 -4.25
C ARG A 94 15.56 7.71 -3.82
N ASP A 95 16.70 8.07 -3.25
CA ASP A 95 17.74 7.13 -2.84
C ASP A 95 17.28 6.29 -1.63
N LEU A 96 16.59 6.91 -0.67
CA LEU A 96 15.95 6.20 0.44
C LEU A 96 14.94 5.16 -0.07
N TYR A 97 14.02 5.54 -0.96
CA TYR A 97 13.03 4.62 -1.50
C TYR A 97 13.68 3.49 -2.32
N ALA A 98 14.73 3.80 -3.09
CA ALA A 98 15.48 2.79 -3.83
C ALA A 98 16.18 1.79 -2.89
N TYR A 99 16.80 2.26 -1.82
CA TYR A 99 17.39 1.42 -0.79
C TYR A 99 16.35 0.48 -0.16
N ILE A 100 15.21 1.02 0.26
CA ILE A 100 14.13 0.22 0.86
C ILE A 100 13.65 -0.85 -0.11
N CYS A 101 13.44 -0.54 -1.39
CA CYS A 101 13.03 -1.52 -2.40
C CYS A 101 14.03 -2.68 -2.54
N MET A 102 15.33 -2.37 -2.57
CA MET A 102 16.39 -3.38 -2.62
C MET A 102 16.41 -4.23 -1.34
N ARG A 103 16.28 -3.59 -0.17
CA ARG A 103 16.26 -4.25 1.14
C ARG A 103 15.07 -5.20 1.30
N LEU A 104 13.87 -4.78 0.88
CA LEU A 104 12.67 -5.62 0.86
C LEU A 104 12.80 -6.81 -0.11
N THR A 105 13.45 -6.60 -1.25
CA THR A 105 13.73 -7.69 -2.20
C THR A 105 14.67 -8.73 -1.59
N HIS A 106 15.73 -8.30 -0.90
CA HIS A 106 16.61 -9.20 -0.16
C HIS A 106 15.89 -9.90 0.99
N ALA A 107 15.08 -9.18 1.76
CA ALA A 107 14.26 -9.74 2.82
C ALA A 107 13.33 -10.84 2.29
N ASN A 108 12.77 -10.64 1.10
CA ASN A 108 11.97 -11.66 0.43
C ASN A 108 12.77 -12.92 0.11
N LEU A 109 13.96 -12.78 -0.49
CA LEU A 109 14.83 -13.90 -0.85
C LEU A 109 15.30 -14.71 0.37
N ARG A 110 15.49 -14.05 1.51
CA ARG A 110 16.00 -14.68 2.75
C ARG A 110 14.93 -15.03 3.77
N SER A 111 13.68 -14.61 3.56
CA SER A 111 12.63 -14.65 4.58
C SER A 111 13.09 -14.00 5.89
N ASP A 112 13.69 -12.82 5.78
CA ASP A 112 14.30 -12.08 6.90
C ASP A 112 13.33 -10.98 7.36
N ASP A 113 12.59 -11.22 8.44
CA ASP A 113 11.62 -10.27 8.98
C ASP A 113 12.29 -9.06 9.64
N VAL A 114 13.49 -9.22 10.21
CA VAL A 114 14.28 -8.13 10.78
C VAL A 114 14.63 -7.10 9.71
N ALA A 115 14.99 -7.54 8.50
CA ALA A 115 15.22 -6.64 7.37
C ALA A 115 13.94 -5.89 6.93
N VAL A 116 12.76 -6.49 7.09
CA VAL A 116 11.48 -5.79 6.83
C VAL A 116 11.21 -4.76 7.92
N GLU A 117 11.48 -5.08 9.19
CA GLU A 117 11.34 -4.12 10.30
C GLU A 117 12.28 -2.92 10.17
N GLU A 118 13.49 -3.11 9.65
CA GLU A 118 14.40 -2.00 9.30
C GLU A 118 13.75 -1.06 8.28
N CYS A 119 13.15 -1.62 7.22
CA CYS A 119 12.46 -0.84 6.19
C CYS A 119 11.29 -0.02 6.77
N VAL A 120 10.52 -0.61 7.68
CA VAL A 120 9.45 0.07 8.43
C VAL A 120 10.03 1.26 9.21
N LYS A 121 11.12 1.07 9.94
CA LYS A 121 11.78 2.13 10.73
C LYS A 121 12.31 3.26 9.85
N LEU A 122 12.88 2.94 8.70
CA LEU A 122 13.40 3.94 7.75
C LEU A 122 12.30 4.77 7.10
N LEU A 123 11.14 4.16 6.82
CA LEU A 123 10.01 4.86 6.21
C LEU A 123 9.18 5.67 7.21
N GLN A 124 9.22 5.31 8.50
CA GLN A 124 8.36 5.89 9.54
C GLN A 124 8.49 7.43 9.66
N PRO A 125 9.70 8.02 9.70
CA PRO A 125 9.83 9.47 9.79
C PRO A 125 9.21 10.20 8.59
N ILE A 126 9.24 9.60 7.40
CA ILE A 126 8.66 10.19 6.19
C ILE A 126 7.14 10.25 6.31
N ARG A 127 6.52 9.18 6.82
CA ARG A 127 5.07 9.13 7.04
C ARG A 127 4.62 10.14 8.10
N GLU A 128 5.37 10.26 9.19
CA GLU A 128 5.09 11.23 10.26
C GLU A 128 5.24 12.67 9.76
N ALA A 129 6.33 12.97 9.04
CA ALA A 129 6.55 14.29 8.44
C ALA A 129 5.49 14.62 7.39
N TRP A 130 5.04 13.65 6.60
CA TRP A 130 3.97 13.87 5.63
C TRP A 130 2.62 14.15 6.32
N ALA A 131 2.32 13.47 7.42
CA ALA A 131 1.11 13.69 8.19
C ALA A 131 1.08 15.08 8.84
N SER A 132 2.23 15.61 9.29
CA SER A 132 2.30 16.90 9.98
C SER A 132 2.05 18.11 9.07
N ILE A 133 2.19 17.95 7.75
CA ILE A 133 1.93 19.01 6.75
C ILE A 133 0.52 18.92 6.15
N ALA A 134 -0.38 18.15 6.76
CA ALA A 134 -1.74 18.01 6.27
C ALA A 134 -2.44 19.37 6.17
N PRO A 135 -3.08 19.69 5.02
CA PRO A 135 -3.79 20.95 4.87
C PRO A 135 -4.99 20.98 5.81
N ALA A 136 -5.14 22.08 6.57
CA ALA A 136 -6.23 22.29 7.53
C ALA A 136 -7.67 22.22 6.93
N ALA A 137 -7.80 22.11 5.60
CA ALA A 137 -9.05 22.25 4.86
C ALA A 137 -9.89 20.95 4.76
N ALA A 138 -9.45 19.82 5.33
CA ALA A 138 -10.23 18.56 5.28
C ALA A 138 -11.21 18.38 6.45
N GLU A 139 -11.04 19.08 7.57
CA GLU A 139 -11.93 18.96 8.75
C GLU A 139 -13.26 19.74 8.61
N GLN A 140 -13.35 20.73 7.71
CA GLN A 140 -14.52 21.61 7.61
C GLN A 140 -15.66 21.08 6.74
N ARG A 141 -15.48 19.97 6.01
CA ARG A 141 -16.50 19.46 5.06
C ARG A 141 -17.50 18.47 5.66
N VAL A 142 -17.35 18.05 6.92
CA VAL A 142 -18.27 17.12 7.60
C VAL A 142 -19.22 17.85 8.57
N ALA A 143 -19.03 19.16 8.77
CA ALA A 143 -19.81 19.98 9.70
C ALA A 143 -20.81 20.93 9.01
N ALA A 144 -21.24 20.65 7.78
CA ALA A 144 -22.22 21.45 7.03
C ALA A 144 -23.43 20.60 6.60
#